data_AF-A0A4S3PL58-F1
#
_entry.id   AF-A0A4S3PL58-F1
#
_cell.length_a   1.000
_cell.length_b   1.000
_cell.length_c   1.000
_cell.angle_alpha   90.00
_cell.angle_beta   90.00
_cell.angle_gamma   90.00
#
_symmetry.space_group_name_H-M   'P 1'
#
loop_
_entity.id
_entity.type
_entity.pdbx_description
1 polymer ?
#
loop_
_entity_poly.entity_id
_entity_poly.type
_entity_poly.pdbx_seq_one_letter_code
_entity_poly.pdbx_strand_id
1 'polypeptide(L)'
;MFFAYFRTKGGEFRYNLMPFSTIKNYFTYYDHFPFHIWIINIAGNIGVFVPFGIVLPILFPKLSNFFLFLFAFIIGIFSLEILQLFSKLGSFDVDDIILNTVGAVIGFILLRLFRRRKNRR
;
A
#
# COMPACT_ATOMS: atom_id res chain seq x y z
N MET A 1 0.57 -3.36 7.07
CA MET A 1 1.49 -4.51 6.92
C MET A 1 2.87 -4.33 7.56
N PHE A 2 3.69 -3.34 7.17
CA PHE A 2 5.08 -3.21 7.67
C PHE A 2 5.17 -2.69 9.11
N PHE A 3 4.39 -1.67 9.47
CA PHE A 3 4.43 -1.08 10.83
C PHE A 3 3.52 -1.78 11.84
N ALA A 4 2.48 -2.48 11.38
CA ALA A 4 1.66 -3.33 12.24
C ALA A 4 2.45 -4.54 12.79
N TYR A 5 3.33 -5.13 11.97
CA TYR A 5 4.26 -6.20 12.38
C TYR A 5 5.20 -5.76 13.52
N PHE A 6 5.69 -4.51 13.49
CA PHE A 6 6.51 -3.96 14.58
C PHE A 6 5.74 -3.70 15.87
N ARG A 7 4.39 -3.70 15.85
CA ARG A 7 3.55 -3.47 17.03
C ARG A 7 3.10 -4.75 17.72
N THR A 8 3.00 -5.88 17.02
CA THR A 8 2.53 -7.15 17.59
C THR A 8 3.68 -8.11 17.87
N LYS A 9 4.48 -7.80 18.89
CA LYS A 9 5.15 -8.85 19.68
C LYS A 9 4.07 -9.64 20.43
N GLY A 10 3.34 -10.50 19.74
CA GLY A 10 2.17 -11.20 20.28
C GLY A 10 1.42 -12.04 19.26
N GLY A 11 2.13 -12.94 18.58
CA GLY A 11 1.70 -14.33 18.32
C GLY A 11 0.38 -14.70 17.62
N GLU A 12 -0.51 -13.79 17.20
CA GLU A 12 -1.76 -14.22 16.54
C GLU A 12 -1.86 -13.78 15.07
N PHE A 13 -1.92 -14.78 14.19
CA PHE A 13 -2.25 -14.65 12.78
C PHE A 13 -3.68 -14.16 12.62
N ARG A 14 -3.87 -12.85 12.43
CA ARG A 14 -5.19 -12.27 12.12
C ARG A 14 -5.33 -12.15 10.61
N TYR A 15 -6.23 -12.95 10.03
CA TYR A 15 -6.69 -12.78 8.65
C TYR A 15 -7.79 -11.73 8.66
N ASN A 16 -7.63 -10.61 7.96
CA ASN A 16 -8.70 -9.63 7.82
C ASN A 16 -9.14 -9.50 6.36
N LEU A 17 -10.17 -10.28 6.02
CA LEU A 17 -10.72 -10.35 4.66
C LEU A 17 -11.87 -9.37 4.42
N MET A 18 -12.33 -8.68 5.48
CA MET A 18 -13.47 -7.78 5.38
C MET A 18 -12.96 -6.36 5.13
N PRO A 19 -13.16 -5.78 3.92
CA PRO A 19 -12.75 -4.41 3.65
C PRO A 19 -13.43 -3.46 4.63
N PHE A 20 -12.70 -2.45 5.10
CA PHE A 20 -13.18 -1.44 6.08
C PHE A 20 -13.47 -1.95 7.49
N SER A 21 -13.25 -3.22 7.81
CA SER A 21 -13.48 -3.74 9.17
C SER A 21 -12.47 -3.19 10.19
N THR A 22 -11.21 -2.99 9.78
CA THR A 22 -10.20 -2.34 10.60
C THR A 22 -10.57 -0.88 10.83
N ILE A 23 -10.98 -0.17 9.76
CA ILE A 23 -11.46 1.21 9.82
C ILE A 23 -12.65 1.33 10.77
N LYS A 24 -13.62 0.43 10.67
CA LYS A 24 -14.81 0.42 11.55
C LYS A 24 -14.43 0.15 13.01
N ASN A 25 -13.51 -0.77 13.28
CA ASN A 25 -12.99 -1.02 14.62
C ASN A 25 -12.24 0.18 15.21
N TYR A 26 -11.50 0.97 14.40
CA TYR A 26 -10.89 2.22 14.87
C TYR A 26 -11.92 3.28 15.27
N PHE A 27 -13.08 3.33 14.58
CA PHE A 27 -14.18 4.22 14.95
C PHE A 27 -14.98 3.73 16.16
N THR A 28 -15.15 2.41 16.32
CA THR A 28 -15.91 1.82 17.44
C THR A 28 -15.10 1.74 18.74
N TYR A 29 -13.76 1.62 18.67
CA TYR A 29 -12.84 1.57 19.83
C TYR A 29 -11.92 2.79 19.91
N TYR A 30 -12.44 3.98 19.60
CA TYR A 30 -11.66 5.23 19.59
C TYR A 30 -10.98 5.54 20.93
N ASP A 31 -11.54 5.06 22.04
CA ASP A 31 -10.99 5.25 23.39
C ASP A 31 -9.78 4.35 23.73
N HIS A 32 -9.51 3.29 22.95
CA HIS A 32 -8.43 2.33 23.26
C HIS A 32 -7.18 2.46 22.37
N PHE A 33 -7.27 3.13 21.22
CA PHE A 33 -6.15 3.28 20.29
C PHE A 33 -5.83 4.74 20.00
N PRO A 34 -4.58 5.20 20.24
CA PRO A 34 -4.21 6.56 19.95
C PRO A 34 -4.32 6.87 18.44
N PHE A 35 -4.96 7.98 18.08
CA PHE A 35 -5.14 8.43 16.70
C PHE A 35 -3.83 8.48 15.86
N HIS A 36 -2.69 8.76 16.50
CA HIS A 36 -1.39 8.77 15.83
C HIS A 36 -0.96 7.40 15.28
N ILE A 37 -1.37 6.30 15.93
CA ILE A 37 -1.08 4.91 15.50
C ILE A 37 -1.73 4.63 14.15
N TRP A 38 -2.95 5.12 13.97
CA TRP A 38 -3.76 4.98 12.76
C TRP A 38 -3.16 5.75 11.58
N ILE A 39 -2.82 7.03 11.79
CA ILE A 39 -2.19 7.87 10.76
C ILE A 39 -0.88 7.25 10.29
N ILE A 40 -0.03 6.78 11.22
CA ILE A 40 1.27 6.21 10.87
C ILE A 40 1.11 4.92 10.03
N ASN A 41 0.10 4.09 10.31
CA ASN A 41 -0.15 2.90 9.50
C ASN A 41 -0.61 3.26 8.08
N ILE A 42 -1.56 4.19 7.96
CA ILE A 42 -2.08 4.63 6.66
C ILE A 42 -0.98 5.33 5.85
N ALA A 43 -0.33 6.33 6.43
CA ALA A 43 0.72 7.09 5.79
C ALA A 43 1.95 6.22 5.49
N GLY A 44 2.29 5.28 6.37
CA GLY A 44 3.38 4.34 6.18
C GLY A 44 3.15 3.40 4.99
N ASN A 45 1.97 2.78 4.90
CA ASN A 45 1.64 1.91 3.77
C ASN A 45 1.61 2.71 2.45
N ILE A 46 0.96 3.87 2.41
CA ILE A 46 0.96 4.73 1.20
C ILE A 46 2.39 5.15 0.84
N GLY A 47 3.15 5.63 1.82
CA GLY A 47 4.48 6.21 1.62
C GLY A 47 5.50 5.22 1.04
N VAL A 48 5.43 3.94 1.45
CA VAL A 48 6.32 2.89 0.93
C VAL A 48 6.09 2.63 -0.56
N PHE A 49 4.85 2.74 -1.05
CA PHE A 49 4.51 2.43 -2.43
C PHE A 49 4.57 3.63 -3.40
N VAL A 50 4.71 4.86 -2.89
CA VAL A 50 4.95 6.05 -3.72
C VAL A 50 6.24 5.92 -4.57
N PRO A 51 7.41 5.56 -4.01
CA PRO A 51 8.61 5.32 -4.80
C PRO A 51 8.42 4.22 -5.85
N PHE A 52 7.71 3.13 -5.53
CA PHE A 52 7.41 2.06 -6.49
C PHE A 52 6.59 2.57 -7.68
N GLY A 53 5.58 3.42 -7.43
CA GLY A 53 4.79 4.05 -8.48
C GLY A 53 5.59 4.95 -9.43
N ILE A 54 6.71 5.51 -8.95
CA ILE A 54 7.64 6.30 -9.76
C ILE A 54 8.61 5.39 -10.52
N VAL A 55 9.17 4.38 -9.85
CA VAL A 55 10.26 3.55 -10.39
C VAL A 55 9.77 2.55 -11.43
N LEU A 56 8.60 1.93 -11.25
CA LEU A 56 8.07 0.92 -12.18
C LEU A 56 7.95 1.43 -13.63
N PRO A 57 7.36 2.60 -13.91
CA PRO A 57 7.26 3.16 -15.27
C PRO A 57 8.57 3.78 -15.79
N ILE A 58 9.61 3.88 -14.94
CA ILE A 58 10.97 4.25 -15.37
C ILE A 58 11.71 3.00 -15.84
N LEU A 59 11.68 1.93 -15.05
CA LEU A 59 12.35 0.66 -15.36
C LEU A 59 11.69 -0.06 -16.53
N PHE A 60 10.36 -0.01 -16.61
CA PHE A 60 9.59 -0.67 -17.66
C PHE A 60 8.81 0.38 -18.48
N PRO A 61 9.36 0.86 -19.61
CA PRO A 61 8.72 1.89 -20.43
C PRO A 61 7.30 1.53 -20.90
N LYS A 62 7.01 0.23 -21.06
CA LYS A 62 5.66 -0.29 -21.39
C LYS A 62 4.62 0.08 -20.31
N LEU A 63 5.05 0.16 -19.05
CA LEU A 63 4.21 0.58 -17.91
C LEU A 63 4.05 2.11 -17.83
N SER A 64 4.43 2.88 -18.85
CA SER A 64 4.05 4.30 -18.96
C SER A 64 2.57 4.49 -19.26
N ASN A 65 1.88 3.45 -19.75
CA ASN A 65 0.43 3.42 -19.83
C ASN A 65 -0.17 3.16 -18.43
N PHE A 66 -1.08 4.02 -17.99
CA PHE A 66 -1.68 3.93 -16.66
C PHE A 66 -2.41 2.61 -16.40
N PHE A 67 -3.17 2.10 -17.37
CA PHE A 67 -3.91 0.84 -17.20
C PHE A 67 -2.97 -0.36 -17.12
N LEU A 68 -1.92 -0.37 -17.94
CA LEU A 68 -0.91 -1.44 -17.93
C LEU A 68 -0.09 -1.42 -16.63
N PHE A 69 0.27 -0.22 -16.17
CA PHE A 69 0.87 -0.02 -14.85
C PHE A 69 -0.01 -0.54 -13.73
N LEU A 70 -1.28 -0.13 -13.70
CA LEU A 70 -2.21 -0.51 -12.64
C LEU A 70 -2.43 -2.03 -12.61
N PHE A 71 -2.60 -2.65 -13.77
CA PHE A 71 -2.74 -4.10 -13.89
C PHE A 71 -1.48 -4.83 -13.38
N ALA A 72 -0.30 -4.43 -13.83
CA ALA A 72 0.97 -5.01 -13.38
C ALA A 72 1.20 -4.81 -11.87
N PHE A 73 0.85 -3.63 -11.36
CA PHE A 73 0.97 -3.30 -9.94
C PHE A 73 0.02 -4.15 -9.08
N ILE A 74 -1.24 -4.31 -9.49
CA ILE A 74 -2.23 -5.14 -8.79
C ILE A 74 -1.80 -6.60 -8.74
N ILE A 75 -1.30 -7.15 -9.85
CA ILE A 75 -0.75 -8.51 -9.87
C ILE A 75 0.45 -8.62 -8.92
N GLY A 76 1.34 -7.62 -8.94
CA GLY A 76 2.52 -7.58 -8.08
C GLY A 76 2.16 -7.53 -6.59
N ILE A 77 1.25 -6.64 -6.17
CA ILE A 77 0.85 -6.52 -4.76
C ILE A 77 0.11 -7.77 -4.28
N PHE A 78 -0.76 -8.35 -5.12
CA PHE A 78 -1.44 -9.59 -4.78
C PHE A 78 -0.45 -10.75 -4.60
N SER A 79 0.56 -10.81 -5.46
CA SER A 79 1.65 -11.78 -5.35
C SER A 79 2.47 -11.58 -4.06
N LEU A 80 2.76 -10.33 -3.69
CA LEU A 80 3.44 -10.00 -2.43
C LEU A 80 2.61 -10.41 -1.21
N GLU A 81 1.31 -10.15 -1.21
CA GLU A 81 0.44 -10.56 -0.10
C GLU A 81 0.36 -12.08 0.05
N ILE A 82 0.27 -12.81 -1.06
CA ILE A 82 0.35 -14.27 -1.06
C ILE A 82 1.70 -14.73 -0.47
N LEU A 83 2.81 -14.14 -0.88
CA LEU A 83 4.13 -14.48 -0.34
C LEU A 83 4.24 -14.19 1.15
N GLN A 84 3.70 -13.05 1.61
CA GLN A 84 3.70 -12.69 3.04
C GLN A 84 2.83 -13.65 3.87
N LEU A 85 1.72 -14.12 3.28
CA LEU A 85 0.86 -15.14 3.88
C LEU A 85 1.61 -16.47 4.05
N PHE A 86 2.25 -16.97 2.98
CA PHE A 86 3.01 -18.22 3.03
C PHE A 86 4.25 -18.13 3.92
N SER A 87 4.92 -16.98 3.93
CA SER A 87 6.14 -16.76 4.71
C SER A 87 5.88 -16.59 6.20
N LYS A 88 4.62 -16.55 6.64
CA LYS A 88 4.24 -16.31 8.04
C LYS A 88 4.77 -14.96 8.58
N LEU A 89 5.15 -14.05 7.69
CA LEU A 89 5.76 -12.76 8.01
C LEU A 89 4.72 -11.64 8.13
N GLY A 90 3.45 -11.87 7.78
CA GLY A 90 2.42 -10.83 7.83
C GLY A 90 0.97 -11.36 7.89
N SER A 91 0.05 -10.44 8.14
CA SER A 91 -1.40 -10.62 8.01
C SER A 91 -1.86 -10.23 6.60
N PHE A 92 -2.74 -11.03 6.00
CA PHE A 92 -3.46 -10.62 4.79
C PHE A 92 -4.53 -9.59 5.18
N ASP A 93 -4.37 -8.35 4.71
CA ASP A 93 -5.25 -7.23 5.05
C ASP A 93 -5.63 -6.46 3.77
N VAL A 94 -6.91 -6.54 3.40
CA VAL A 94 -7.43 -5.89 2.19
C VAL A 94 -7.27 -4.36 2.26
N ASP A 95 -7.26 -3.78 3.46
CA ASP A 95 -7.04 -2.34 3.64
C ASP A 95 -5.59 -1.96 3.21
N ASP A 96 -4.61 -2.87 3.39
CA ASP A 96 -3.23 -2.65 2.95
C ASP A 96 -3.13 -2.62 1.41
N ILE A 97 -3.79 -3.53 0.69
CA ILE A 97 -3.84 -3.52 -0.79
C ILE A 97 -4.35 -2.16 -1.31
N ILE A 98 -5.41 -1.64 -0.70
CA ILE A 98 -6.01 -0.36 -1.10
C ILE A 98 -5.00 0.77 -0.89
N LEU A 99 -4.39 0.85 0.30
CA LEU A 99 -3.41 1.88 0.64
C LEU A 99 -2.17 1.82 -0.26
N ASN A 100 -1.68 0.62 -0.54
CA ASN A 100 -0.52 0.40 -1.41
C ASN A 100 -0.83 0.82 -2.85
N THR A 101 -2.04 0.53 -3.33
CA THR A 101 -2.52 0.97 -4.65
C THR A 101 -2.62 2.49 -4.72
N VAL A 102 -3.15 3.15 -3.68
CA VAL A 102 -3.19 4.61 -3.60
C VAL A 102 -1.78 5.21 -3.66
N GLY A 103 -0.83 4.68 -2.87
CA GLY A 103 0.57 5.11 -2.90
C GLY A 103 1.19 4.99 -4.29
N ALA A 104 1.01 3.85 -4.95
CA ALA A 104 1.54 3.61 -6.28
C ALA A 104 0.93 4.56 -7.35
N VAL A 105 -0.37 4.81 -7.28
CA VAL A 105 -1.03 5.78 -8.18
C VAL A 105 -0.51 7.20 -7.96
N ILE A 106 -0.33 7.63 -6.70
CA ILE A 106 0.28 8.93 -6.38
C ILE A 106 1.67 9.04 -7.00
N GLY A 107 2.53 8.02 -6.81
CA GLY A 107 3.85 7.97 -7.42
C GLY A 107 3.84 8.09 -8.95
N PHE A 108 2.94 7.35 -9.60
CA PHE A 108 2.76 7.39 -11.05
C PHE A 108 2.36 8.80 -11.55
N ILE A 109 1.41 9.44 -10.85
CA ILE A 109 0.96 10.80 -11.19
C ILE A 109 2.11 11.79 -11.04
N LEU A 110 2.87 11.72 -9.94
CA LEU A 110 4.03 12.59 -9.71
C LEU A 110 5.07 12.45 -10.84
N LEU A 111 5.39 11.23 -11.25
CA LEU A 111 6.27 10.98 -12.39
C LEU A 111 5.74 11.62 -13.68
N ARG A 112 4.45 11.46 -13.96
CA ARG A 112 3.82 12.02 -15.17
C ARG A 112 3.83 13.55 -15.16
N LEU A 113 3.59 14.17 -14.02
CA LEU A 113 3.69 15.63 -13.84
C LEU A 113 5.12 16.11 -14.07
N PHE A 114 6.11 15.40 -13.52
CA PHE A 114 7.53 15.74 -13.71
C PHE A 114 7.95 15.62 -15.18
N ARG A 115 7.60 14.52 -15.86
CA ARG A 115 7.87 14.34 -17.31
C ARG A 115 7.19 15.41 -18.16
N ARG A 116 5.93 15.77 -17.85
CA ARG A 116 5.20 16.85 -18.55
C ARG A 116 5.88 18.21 -18.38
N ARG A 117 6.42 18.52 -17.19
CA ARG A 117 7.16 19.77 -16.95
C ARG A 117 8.48 19.80 -17.72
N LYS A 118 9.20 18.67 -17.79
CA LYS A 118 10.47 18.58 -18.55
C LYS A 118 10.25 18.80 -20.05
N ASN A 119 9.20 18.24 -20.65
CA ASN A 119 8.90 18.43 -22.08
C ASN A 119 8.42 19.85 -22.45
N ARG A 120 8.07 20.70 -21.47
CA ARG A 120 7.65 22.09 -21.69
C ARG A 120 8.79 23.11 -21.54
N ARG A 121 9.98 22.67 -21.13
CA ARG A 121 11.20 23.47 -21.06
C ARG A 121 12.15 23.03 -22.17
#